data_AF-A0A9Q7FFZ8-F1
#
_entry.id   AF-A0A9Q7FFZ8-F1
#
_cell.length_a   1.000
_cell.length_b   1.000
_cell.length_c   1.000
_cell.angle_alpha   90.00
_cell.angle_beta   90.00
_cell.angle_gamma   90.00
#
_symmetry.space_group_name_H-M   'P 1'
#
loop_
_entity.id
_entity.type
_entity.pdbx_description
1 polymer ?
#
loop_
_entity_poly.entity_id
_entity_poly.type
_entity_poly.pdbx_seq_one_letter_code
_entity_poly.pdbx_strand_id
1 'polypeptide(L)'
;MADIARLEVDQLPSVMEAERILGGILAPILRVEGYDIAATSMGRDEGLDFVGVRGDPALGSSESLGVEAKFYRRGSKVSIEQVRALIGAGLLKGMGRVILVSNCAYTNSARATVERDLPLTVELKALDDLRSWLELVREAEPDAETEVRVMLREFSERFARLIAREPGALAHLEWRDVERIVAEVFDGLGFRVTLTAGSKDGGKDVILECEVEGKQATYYVEIKHWRSSTRVGADAVMKLLKVIVTEKKAGGLFLSTYGFTENAFEQLTTIEREKLRFGDQDKIVTLCRTYVKAKSGIWSPPENLTEVLFDGEAGG
;
A
#
# COMPACT_ATOMS: atom_id res chain seq x y z
N MET A 1 19.68 1.20 18.25
CA MET A 1 21.01 1.38 18.87
C MET A 1 21.85 0.11 18.87
N ALA A 2 21.39 -1.01 19.47
CA ALA A 2 22.14 -2.26 19.48
C ALA A 2 22.48 -2.80 18.08
N ASP A 3 21.55 -2.70 17.12
CA ASP A 3 21.78 -3.14 15.75
C ASP A 3 22.81 -2.30 14.98
N ILE A 4 22.90 -0.99 15.26
CA ILE A 4 23.91 -0.12 14.64
C ILE A 4 25.32 -0.51 15.10
N ALA A 5 25.49 -0.89 16.37
CA ALA A 5 26.79 -1.32 16.91
C ALA A 5 27.32 -2.56 16.16
N ARG A 6 26.44 -3.43 15.67
CA ARG A 6 26.82 -4.61 14.87
C ARG A 6 27.35 -4.26 13.48
N LEU A 7 27.12 -3.04 12.99
CA LEU A 7 27.66 -2.56 11.72
C LEU A 7 29.03 -1.87 11.89
N GLU A 8 29.50 -1.70 13.12
CA GLU A 8 30.82 -1.16 13.39
C GLU A 8 31.92 -2.09 12.88
N VAL A 9 33.06 -1.47 12.55
CA VAL A 9 34.21 -2.12 11.92
C VAL A 9 34.65 -3.40 12.65
N ASP A 10 34.65 -3.39 13.99
CA ASP A 10 35.12 -4.51 14.81
C ASP A 10 34.08 -5.63 15.02
N GLN A 11 32.81 -5.39 14.67
CA GLN A 11 31.71 -6.35 14.83
C GLN A 11 31.03 -6.72 13.50
N LEU A 12 31.61 -6.28 12.38
CA LEU A 12 30.97 -6.33 11.08
C LEU A 12 30.68 -7.78 10.63
N PRO A 13 29.40 -8.15 10.42
CA PRO A 13 29.02 -9.50 10.02
C PRO A 13 29.25 -9.72 8.51
N SER A 14 28.67 -10.80 7.96
CA SER A 14 28.66 -11.00 6.51
C SER A 14 27.96 -9.84 5.79
N VAL A 15 28.27 -9.61 4.52
CA VAL A 15 27.66 -8.55 3.70
C VAL A 15 26.14 -8.65 3.72
N MET A 16 25.61 -9.85 3.44
CA MET A 16 24.18 -10.15 3.48
C MET A 16 23.54 -9.89 4.86
N GLU A 17 24.25 -10.20 5.95
CA GLU A 17 23.74 -9.93 7.29
C GLU A 17 23.81 -8.44 7.64
N ALA A 18 24.84 -7.72 7.19
CA ALA A 18 24.98 -6.29 7.37
C ALA A 18 23.88 -5.52 6.61
N GLU A 19 23.57 -5.93 5.38
CA GLU A 19 22.43 -5.42 4.61
C GLU A 19 21.11 -5.71 5.34
N ARG A 20 20.88 -6.95 5.80
CA ARG A 20 19.67 -7.29 6.56
C ARG A 20 19.51 -6.42 7.82
N ILE A 21 20.59 -6.20 8.57
CA ILE A 21 20.60 -5.34 9.75
C ILE A 21 20.30 -3.89 9.35
N LEU A 22 20.96 -3.38 8.30
CA LEU A 22 20.74 -2.03 7.81
C LEU A 22 19.30 -1.82 7.32
N GLY A 23 18.71 -2.76 6.59
CA GLY A 23 17.32 -2.71 6.17
C GLY A 23 16.35 -2.61 7.35
N GLY A 24 16.61 -3.36 8.43
CA GLY A 24 15.86 -3.24 9.68
C GLY A 24 15.99 -1.89 10.39
N ILE A 25 17.13 -1.21 10.23
CA ILE A 25 17.37 0.15 10.77
C ILE A 25 16.68 1.20 9.88
N LEU A 26 16.81 1.09 8.55
CA LEU A 26 16.30 2.07 7.60
C LEU A 26 14.79 2.02 7.44
N ALA A 27 14.17 0.84 7.54
CA ALA A 27 12.72 0.66 7.37
C ALA A 27 11.87 1.58 8.26
N PRO A 28 12.05 1.62 9.60
CA PRO A 28 11.28 2.53 10.45
C PRO A 28 11.60 4.00 10.16
N ILE A 29 12.86 4.33 9.85
CA ILE A 29 13.31 5.69 9.60
C ILE A 29 12.65 6.27 8.35
N LEU A 30 12.78 5.56 7.23
CA LEU A 30 12.29 6.01 5.93
C LEU A 30 10.76 5.92 5.83
N ARG A 31 10.13 5.04 6.62
CA ARG A 31 8.66 4.99 6.76
C ARG A 31 8.09 6.25 7.40
N VAL A 32 8.76 6.85 8.38
CA VAL A 32 8.35 8.15 8.95
C VAL A 32 8.44 9.25 7.88
N GLU A 33 9.44 9.16 7.00
CA GLU A 33 9.53 10.02 5.84
C GLU A 33 8.53 9.64 4.74
N GLY A 34 7.67 8.63 4.93
CA GLY A 34 6.62 8.23 3.99
C GLY A 34 7.07 7.32 2.85
N TYR A 35 8.31 6.81 2.88
CA TYR A 35 8.79 5.83 1.91
C TYR A 35 8.50 4.40 2.38
N ASP A 36 8.03 3.56 1.47
CA ASP A 36 8.07 2.10 1.66
C ASP A 36 9.33 1.57 0.97
N ILE A 37 10.15 0.80 1.70
CA ILE A 37 11.45 0.34 1.22
C ILE A 37 11.48 -1.17 1.04
N ALA A 38 12.13 -1.61 -0.03
CA ALA A 38 12.39 -3.02 -0.31
C ALA A 38 13.88 -3.25 -0.59
N ALA A 39 14.40 -4.39 -0.14
CA ALA A 39 15.73 -4.86 -0.53
C ALA A 39 15.69 -5.33 -1.99
N THR A 40 16.75 -5.07 -2.75
CA THR A 40 16.89 -5.57 -4.12
C THR A 40 17.36 -7.03 -4.10
N SER A 41 16.80 -7.87 -4.97
CA SER A 41 17.23 -9.27 -5.09
C SER A 41 18.58 -9.34 -5.83
N MET A 42 19.59 -9.98 -5.21
CA MET A 42 21.01 -10.11 -5.58
C MET A 42 21.38 -10.58 -7.01
N GLY A 43 20.44 -10.68 -7.94
CA GLY A 43 20.68 -11.12 -9.32
C GLY A 43 20.87 -9.95 -10.29
N ARG A 44 22.09 -9.40 -10.36
CA ARG A 44 22.57 -8.29 -11.22
C ARG A 44 22.36 -6.88 -10.63
N ASP A 45 23.12 -6.53 -9.61
CA ASP A 45 23.05 -5.19 -9.03
C ASP A 45 23.79 -4.12 -9.85
N GLU A 46 23.01 -3.21 -10.42
CA GLU A 46 23.42 -1.85 -10.76
C GLU A 46 23.45 -0.97 -9.49
N GLY A 47 24.26 -1.35 -8.50
CA GLY A 47 24.75 -0.48 -7.42
C GLY A 47 23.81 0.00 -6.30
N LEU A 48 22.56 -0.47 -6.17
CA LEU A 48 21.65 -0.07 -5.09
C LEU A 48 21.13 -1.30 -4.34
N ASP A 49 21.28 -1.32 -3.02
CA ASP A 49 20.90 -2.45 -2.15
C ASP A 49 19.46 -2.33 -1.63
N PHE A 50 18.93 -1.09 -1.56
CA PHE A 50 17.54 -0.81 -1.22
C PHE A 50 16.95 0.23 -2.16
N VAL A 51 15.66 0.09 -2.44
CA VAL A 51 14.88 1.09 -3.17
C VAL A 51 13.63 1.41 -2.37
N GLY A 52 13.29 2.69 -2.30
CA GLY A 52 12.08 3.18 -1.66
C GLY A 52 11.26 4.07 -2.57
N VAL A 53 9.95 4.01 -2.44
CA VAL A 53 9.03 4.89 -3.17
C VAL A 53 8.06 5.54 -2.19
N ARG A 54 7.80 6.83 -2.39
CA ARG A 54 6.80 7.60 -1.66
C ARG A 54 5.90 8.31 -2.65
N GLY A 55 4.61 8.29 -2.39
CA GLY A 55 3.60 8.79 -3.33
C GLY A 55 3.25 7.75 -4.39
N ASP A 56 2.39 8.14 -5.34
CA ASP A 56 1.86 7.23 -6.35
C ASP A 56 2.54 7.48 -7.72
N PRO A 57 3.30 6.51 -8.26
CA PRO A 57 3.91 6.63 -9.58
C PRO A 57 2.90 6.90 -10.69
N ALA A 58 1.65 6.46 -10.51
CA ALA A 58 0.57 6.68 -11.48
C ALA A 58 0.07 8.13 -11.51
N LEU A 59 0.30 8.92 -10.46
CA LEU A 59 -0.12 10.33 -10.35
C LEU A 59 0.99 11.32 -10.73
N GLY A 60 2.17 10.84 -11.12
CA GLY A 60 3.31 11.68 -11.50
C GLY A 60 4.00 12.39 -10.33
N SER A 61 3.61 12.11 -9.09
CA SER A 61 4.20 12.65 -7.87
C SER A 61 4.81 11.55 -7.00
N SER A 62 5.46 10.56 -7.61
CA SER A 62 6.27 9.59 -6.89
C SER A 62 7.69 10.10 -6.74
N GLU A 63 8.17 10.14 -5.50
CA GLU A 63 9.58 10.29 -5.21
C GLU A 63 10.18 8.91 -4.98
N SER A 64 11.31 8.67 -5.64
CA SER A 64 12.08 7.44 -5.57
C SER A 64 13.38 7.70 -4.83
N LEU A 65 13.77 6.76 -3.97
CA LEU A 65 15.02 6.79 -3.23
C LEU A 65 15.81 5.49 -3.46
N GLY A 66 17.13 5.61 -3.59
CA GLY A 66 18.06 4.49 -3.62
C GLY A 66 19.00 4.52 -2.43
N VAL A 67 19.28 3.36 -1.84
CA VAL A 67 20.31 3.25 -0.79
C VAL A 67 21.36 2.23 -1.21
N GLU A 68 22.63 2.61 -1.07
CA GLU A 68 23.78 1.71 -1.18
C GLU A 68 24.51 1.65 0.16
N ALA A 69 24.89 0.44 0.56
CA ALA A 69 25.57 0.10 1.78
C ALA A 69 27.01 -0.30 1.47
N LYS A 70 27.97 0.38 2.12
CA LYS A 70 29.40 0.10 1.98
C LYS A 70 30.04 -0.03 3.35
N PHE A 71 30.15 -1.26 3.83
CA PHE A 71 30.75 -1.57 5.13
C PHE A 71 32.13 -2.23 4.99
N TYR A 72 33.08 -1.77 5.81
CA TYR A 72 34.48 -2.19 5.76
C TYR A 72 34.95 -2.76 7.10
N ARG A 73 35.88 -3.72 7.05
CA ARG A 73 36.42 -4.38 8.26
C ARG A 73 37.64 -3.69 8.89
N ARG A 74 38.32 -2.74 8.22
CA ARG A 74 39.32 -1.81 8.83
C ARG A 74 39.94 -0.83 7.81
N GLY A 75 40.31 0.35 8.30
CA GLY A 75 41.27 1.27 7.65
C GLY A 75 40.85 1.90 6.32
N SER A 76 39.62 1.70 5.88
CA SER A 76 39.12 2.24 4.62
C SER A 76 38.41 3.57 4.83
N LYS A 77 38.40 4.39 3.79
CA LYS A 77 37.53 5.57 3.68
C LYS A 77 36.72 5.43 2.41
N VAL A 78 35.51 5.96 2.43
CA VAL A 78 34.67 5.99 1.23
C VAL A 78 35.24 7.04 0.27
N SER A 79 35.66 6.59 -0.90
CA SER A 79 36.28 7.42 -1.93
C SER A 79 35.23 8.12 -2.80
N ILE A 80 35.67 9.12 -3.56
CA ILE A 80 34.82 9.81 -4.54
C ILE A 80 34.25 8.85 -5.60
N GLU A 81 34.98 7.80 -5.96
CA GLU A 81 34.53 6.83 -6.97
C GLU A 81 33.29 6.06 -6.54
N GLN A 82 33.14 5.77 -5.24
CA GLN A 82 31.90 5.14 -4.76
C GLN A 82 30.71 6.09 -4.79
N VAL A 83 30.92 7.36 -4.46
CA VAL A 83 29.85 8.38 -4.57
C VAL A 83 29.44 8.57 -6.03
N ARG A 84 30.40 8.57 -6.97
CA ARG A 84 30.12 8.64 -8.41
C ARG A 84 29.37 7.42 -8.92
N ALA A 85 29.74 6.22 -8.46
CA ALA A 85 29.03 4.99 -8.80
C ALA A 85 27.57 5.03 -8.32
N LEU A 86 27.34 5.46 -7.07
CA LEU A 86 25.99 5.65 -6.53
C LEU A 86 25.17 6.66 -7.35
N ILE A 87 25.75 7.81 -7.69
CA ILE A 87 25.10 8.82 -8.52
C ILE A 87 24.72 8.24 -9.88
N GLY A 88 25.64 7.51 -10.51
CA GLY A 88 25.38 6.84 -11.80
C GLY A 88 24.23 5.85 -11.71
N ALA A 89 24.22 5.00 -10.67
CA ALA A 89 23.14 4.05 -10.42
C ALA A 89 21.79 4.77 -10.19
N GLY A 90 21.79 5.84 -9.39
CA GLY A 90 20.61 6.66 -9.13
C GLY A 90 20.03 7.27 -10.40
N LEU A 91 20.86 7.87 -11.24
CA LEU A 91 20.44 8.48 -12.51
C LEU A 91 19.86 7.45 -13.48
N LEU A 92 20.53 6.30 -13.65
CA LEU A 92 20.08 5.23 -14.54
C LEU A 92 18.72 4.67 -14.13
N LYS A 93 18.47 4.62 -12.82
CA LYS A 93 17.22 4.10 -12.24
C LYS A 93 16.16 5.17 -11.99
N GLY A 94 16.40 6.42 -12.37
CA GLY A 94 15.45 7.53 -12.17
C GLY A 94 15.17 7.84 -10.69
N MET A 95 16.18 7.70 -9.82
CA MET A 95 16.08 8.03 -8.41
C MET A 95 16.14 9.54 -8.19
N GLY A 96 15.16 10.09 -7.48
CA GLY A 96 15.18 11.51 -7.07
C GLY A 96 16.12 11.77 -5.89
N ARG A 97 16.41 10.73 -5.10
CA ARG A 97 17.30 10.78 -3.93
C ARG A 97 18.15 9.51 -3.85
N VAL A 98 19.42 9.63 -3.49
CA VAL A 98 20.29 8.49 -3.19
C VAL A 98 21.05 8.68 -1.89
N ILE A 99 21.24 7.60 -1.15
CA ILE A 99 21.91 7.60 0.16
C ILE A 99 23.02 6.56 0.15
N LEU A 100 24.26 6.98 0.41
CA LEU A 100 25.37 6.08 0.66
C LEU A 100 25.52 5.91 2.17
N VAL A 101 25.34 4.71 2.68
CA VAL A 101 25.53 4.38 4.09
C VAL A 101 26.85 3.66 4.30
N SER A 102 27.65 4.09 5.28
CA SER A 102 28.93 3.44 5.58
C SER A 102 29.27 3.44 7.07
N ASN A 103 30.07 2.46 7.48
CA ASN A 103 30.71 2.40 8.79
C ASN A 103 32.07 3.11 8.83
N CYS A 104 32.49 3.72 7.73
CA CYS A 104 33.76 4.43 7.60
C CYS A 104 33.55 5.89 7.24
N ALA A 105 34.54 6.73 7.54
CA ALA A 105 34.51 8.13 7.18
C ALA A 105 34.58 8.33 5.66
N TYR A 106 33.83 9.31 5.16
CA TYR A 106 33.90 9.80 3.78
C TYR A 106 35.12 10.71 3.61
N THR A 107 35.82 10.57 2.49
CA THR A 107 36.89 11.50 2.10
C THR A 107 36.33 12.91 1.83
N ASN A 108 37.16 13.96 1.95
CA ASN A 108 36.74 15.33 1.64
C ASN A 108 36.24 15.46 0.20
N SER A 109 36.89 14.77 -0.75
CA SER A 109 36.47 14.72 -2.15
C SER A 109 35.11 14.04 -2.35
N ALA A 110 34.80 12.99 -1.57
CA ALA A 110 33.49 12.37 -1.57
C ALA A 110 32.41 13.35 -1.05
N ARG A 111 32.67 14.03 0.07
CA ARG A 111 31.75 15.05 0.62
C ARG A 111 31.49 16.21 -0.33
N ALA A 112 32.54 16.76 -0.95
CA ALA A 112 32.43 17.86 -1.92
C ALA A 112 31.64 17.50 -3.19
N THR A 113 31.35 16.20 -3.42
CA THR A 113 30.52 15.77 -4.55
C THR A 113 29.03 16.02 -4.30
N VAL A 114 28.61 16.02 -3.02
CA VAL A 114 27.22 16.26 -2.61
C VAL A 114 26.79 17.71 -2.83
N GLU A 115 27.73 18.65 -2.79
CA GLU A 115 27.49 20.09 -2.94
C GLU A 115 27.30 20.54 -4.40
N ARG A 116 27.32 19.61 -5.35
CA ARG A 116 27.18 19.90 -6.78
C ARG A 116 25.71 19.97 -7.17
N ASP A 117 25.42 20.83 -8.15
CA ASP A 117 24.10 20.91 -8.78
C ASP A 117 23.87 19.63 -9.63
N LEU A 118 23.10 18.70 -9.08
CA LEU A 118 22.80 17.40 -9.66
C LEU A 118 21.28 17.24 -9.77
N PRO A 119 20.78 16.50 -10.77
CA PRO A 119 19.34 16.28 -10.95
C PRO A 119 18.78 15.23 -9.95
N LEU A 120 19.53 14.90 -8.90
CA LEU A 120 19.10 14.09 -7.77
C LEU A 120 19.76 14.59 -6.48
N THR A 121 19.10 14.33 -5.36
CA THR A 121 19.67 14.57 -4.02
C THR A 121 20.64 13.44 -3.66
N VAL A 122 21.83 13.76 -3.19
CA VAL A 122 22.84 12.77 -2.75
C VAL A 122 23.11 12.96 -1.26
N GLU A 123 23.05 11.89 -0.48
CA GLU A 123 23.35 11.93 0.96
C GLU A 123 24.42 10.90 1.33
N LEU A 124 25.31 11.30 2.24
CA LEU A 124 26.34 10.43 2.80
C LEU A 124 26.05 10.27 4.29
N LYS A 125 25.81 9.05 4.76
CA LYS A 125 25.43 8.75 6.14
C LYS A 125 26.41 7.78 6.80
N ALA A 126 27.15 8.27 7.78
CA ALA A 126 27.90 7.43 8.70
C ALA A 126 26.94 6.80 9.74
N LEU A 127 27.45 5.84 10.52
CA LEU A 127 26.65 5.21 11.58
C LEU A 127 26.14 6.20 12.63
N ASP A 128 26.89 7.26 12.93
CA ASP A 128 26.43 8.31 13.86
C ASP A 128 25.27 9.13 13.28
N ASP A 129 25.24 9.32 11.95
CA ASP A 129 24.10 9.94 11.28
C ASP A 129 22.86 9.03 11.38
N LEU A 130 23.02 7.72 11.23
CA LEU A 130 21.92 6.76 11.44
C LEU A 130 21.41 6.75 12.89
N ARG A 131 22.32 6.92 13.88
CA ARG A 131 21.94 7.03 15.30
C ARG A 131 21.07 8.26 15.52
N SER A 132 21.53 9.40 15.01
CA SER A 132 20.82 10.68 15.12
C SER A 132 19.45 10.61 14.42
N TRP A 133 19.40 9.98 13.25
CA TRP A 133 18.17 9.81 12.48
C TRP A 133 17.17 8.87 13.20
N LEU A 134 17.67 7.81 13.83
CA LEU A 134 16.86 6.92 14.66
C LEU A 134 16.35 7.61 15.93
N GLU A 135 17.13 8.50 16.54
CA GLU A 135 16.69 9.30 17.70
C GLU A 135 15.56 10.24 17.31
N LEU A 136 15.68 10.96 16.18
CA LEU A 136 14.61 11.79 15.64
C LEU A 136 13.33 10.98 15.35
N VAL A 137 13.47 9.75 14.84
CA VAL A 137 12.35 8.84 14.56
C VAL A 137 11.72 8.28 15.84
N ARG A 138 12.52 8.10 16.90
CA ARG A 138 12.00 7.66 18.21
C ARG A 138 11.33 8.79 18.98
N GLU A 139 11.68 10.04 18.70
CA GLU A 139 11.01 11.24 19.23
C GLU A 139 9.82 11.67 18.36
N ALA A 140 9.80 11.30 17.08
CA ALA A 140 8.62 11.38 16.23
C ALA A 140 7.68 10.21 16.55
N GLU A 141 6.91 10.33 17.64
CA GLU A 141 5.71 9.50 17.80
C GLU A 141 4.90 9.58 16.49
N PRO A 142 4.46 8.44 15.91
CA PRO A 142 3.54 8.50 14.79
C PRO A 142 2.40 9.43 15.19
N ASP A 143 2.07 10.39 14.32
CA ASP A 143 0.98 11.29 14.64
C ASP A 143 -0.27 10.48 15.01
N ALA A 144 -1.12 11.07 15.85
CA ALA A 144 -2.32 10.39 16.33
C ALA A 144 -3.18 9.86 15.17
N GLU A 145 -3.14 10.51 14.00
CA GLU A 145 -3.83 10.06 12.79
C GLU A 145 -3.27 8.72 12.27
N THR A 146 -1.96 8.57 12.20
CA THR A 146 -1.28 7.35 11.77
C THR A 146 -1.52 6.20 12.73
N GLU A 147 -1.45 6.44 14.04
CA GLU A 147 -1.77 5.42 15.04
C GLU A 147 -3.22 4.94 14.90
N VAL A 148 -4.17 5.88 14.80
CA VAL A 148 -5.59 5.56 14.63
C VAL A 148 -5.83 4.75 13.36
N ARG A 149 -5.18 5.09 12.25
CA ARG A 149 -5.31 4.35 10.98
C ARG A 149 -4.82 2.90 11.10
N VAL A 150 -3.67 2.67 11.76
CA VAL A 150 -3.14 1.32 12.00
C VAL A 150 -4.11 0.51 12.86
N MET A 151 -4.57 1.08 13.97
CA MET A 151 -5.53 0.42 14.86
C MET A 151 -6.83 0.05 14.12
N LEU A 152 -7.38 0.98 13.33
CA LEU A 152 -8.59 0.73 12.54
C LEU A 152 -8.40 -0.42 11.54
N ARG A 153 -7.22 -0.51 10.91
CA ARG A 153 -6.90 -1.61 9.99
C ARG A 153 -6.90 -2.97 10.70
N GLU A 154 -6.23 -3.05 11.86
CA GLU A 154 -6.19 -4.26 12.68
C GLU A 154 -7.57 -4.68 13.17
N PHE A 155 -8.41 -3.70 13.58
CA PHE A 155 -9.80 -3.97 13.95
C PHE A 155 -10.60 -4.49 12.76
N SER A 156 -10.49 -3.86 11.59
CA SER A 156 -11.16 -4.30 10.36
C SER A 156 -10.78 -5.73 9.98
N GLU A 157 -9.49 -6.09 10.05
CA GLU A 157 -9.04 -7.46 9.81
C GLU A 157 -9.71 -8.46 10.78
N ARG A 158 -9.75 -8.14 12.07
CA ARG A 158 -10.38 -9.00 13.08
C ARG A 158 -11.87 -9.16 12.84
N PHE A 159 -12.56 -8.10 12.43
CA PHE A 159 -13.97 -8.17 12.06
C PHE A 159 -14.19 -8.99 10.78
N ALA A 160 -13.34 -8.85 9.75
CA ALA A 160 -13.43 -9.68 8.55
C ALA A 160 -13.31 -11.18 8.88
N ARG A 161 -12.37 -11.55 9.77
CA ARG A 161 -12.24 -12.92 10.28
C ARG A 161 -13.48 -13.39 11.04
N LEU A 162 -14.06 -12.52 11.86
CA LEU A 162 -15.30 -12.83 12.58
C LEU A 162 -16.46 -13.06 11.62
N ILE A 163 -16.68 -12.16 10.64
CA ILE A 163 -17.75 -12.26 9.64
C ILE A 163 -17.60 -13.52 8.79
N ALA A 164 -16.37 -13.87 8.39
CA ALA A 164 -16.10 -15.09 7.62
C ALA A 164 -16.55 -16.37 8.34
N ARG A 165 -16.41 -16.39 9.68
CA ARG A 165 -16.82 -17.50 10.57
C ARG A 165 -18.28 -17.41 10.99
N GLU A 166 -18.78 -16.21 11.27
CA GLU A 166 -20.08 -15.92 11.87
C GLU A 166 -20.76 -14.76 11.10
N PRO A 167 -21.43 -15.06 9.97
CA PRO A 167 -22.06 -14.05 9.11
C PRO A 167 -23.03 -13.10 9.80
N GLY A 168 -23.68 -13.55 10.88
CA GLY A 168 -24.60 -12.73 11.68
C GLY A 168 -23.94 -11.53 12.36
N ALA A 169 -22.61 -11.54 12.52
CA ALA A 169 -21.86 -10.42 13.08
C ALA A 169 -22.08 -9.10 12.31
N LEU A 170 -22.36 -9.17 11.01
CA LEU A 170 -22.64 -7.99 10.17
C LEU A 170 -23.80 -7.14 10.72
N ALA A 171 -24.82 -7.75 11.31
CA ALA A 171 -25.99 -7.03 11.84
C ALA A 171 -25.67 -6.17 13.07
N HIS A 172 -24.53 -6.40 13.73
CA HIS A 172 -24.10 -5.69 14.93
C HIS A 172 -23.20 -4.49 14.65
N LEU A 173 -22.81 -4.27 13.40
CA LEU A 173 -21.90 -3.20 13.00
C LEU A 173 -22.66 -1.91 12.67
N GLU A 174 -21.97 -0.77 12.70
CA GLU A 174 -22.46 0.45 12.06
C GLU A 174 -22.08 0.44 10.58
N TRP A 175 -22.82 1.20 9.78
CA TRP A 175 -22.59 1.32 8.33
C TRP A 175 -21.13 1.66 8.00
N ARG A 176 -20.55 2.60 8.74
CA ARG A 176 -19.17 3.05 8.52
C ARG A 176 -18.13 2.00 8.88
N ASP A 177 -18.45 1.10 9.81
CA ASP A 177 -17.55 0.00 10.16
C ASP A 177 -17.55 -1.06 9.06
N VAL A 178 -18.72 -1.35 8.48
CA VAL A 178 -18.82 -2.23 7.31
C VAL A 178 -18.00 -1.70 6.14
N GLU A 179 -18.06 -0.39 5.86
CA GLU A 179 -17.25 0.22 4.80
C GLU A 179 -15.75 0.08 5.05
N ARG A 180 -15.27 0.32 6.28
CA ARG A 180 -13.86 0.13 6.65
C ARG A 180 -13.40 -1.31 6.51
N ILE A 181 -14.27 -2.26 6.88
CA ILE A 181 -13.99 -3.70 6.77
C ILE A 181 -13.89 -4.09 5.30
N VAL A 182 -14.86 -3.68 4.47
CA VAL A 182 -14.86 -3.98 3.03
C VAL A 182 -13.65 -3.36 2.34
N ALA A 183 -13.25 -2.14 2.71
CA ALA A 183 -12.03 -1.52 2.20
C ALA A 183 -10.77 -2.31 2.56
N GLU A 184 -10.59 -2.72 3.83
CA GLU A 184 -9.46 -3.57 4.23
C GLU A 184 -9.47 -4.94 3.53
N VAL A 185 -10.67 -5.50 3.33
CA VAL A 185 -10.82 -6.77 2.61
C VAL A 185 -10.35 -6.63 1.15
N PHE A 186 -10.77 -5.60 0.43
CA PHE A 186 -10.30 -5.38 -0.94
C PHE A 186 -8.80 -5.08 -1.01
N ASP A 187 -8.27 -4.30 -0.07
CA ASP A 187 -6.83 -4.01 0.01
C ASP A 187 -6.02 -5.31 0.18
N GLY A 188 -6.41 -6.17 1.12
CA GLY A 188 -5.76 -7.46 1.31
C GLY A 188 -6.00 -8.49 0.20
N LEU A 189 -6.92 -8.23 -0.73
CA LEU A 189 -7.13 -9.02 -1.95
C LEU A 189 -6.32 -8.49 -3.14
N GLY A 190 -5.57 -7.40 -2.99
CA GLY A 190 -4.62 -6.89 -3.98
C GLY A 190 -5.09 -5.66 -4.75
N PHE A 191 -6.21 -5.05 -4.39
CA PHE A 191 -6.62 -3.76 -4.95
C PHE A 191 -5.88 -2.62 -4.24
N ARG A 192 -5.64 -1.51 -4.95
CA ARG A 192 -5.38 -0.23 -4.30
C ARG A 192 -6.72 0.38 -3.90
N VAL A 193 -6.85 0.76 -2.63
CA VAL A 193 -8.14 1.14 -2.05
C VAL A 193 -8.11 2.56 -1.50
N THR A 194 -9.12 3.35 -1.85
CA THR A 194 -9.43 4.61 -1.18
C THR A 194 -10.82 4.53 -0.54
N LEU A 195 -10.88 4.64 0.78
CA LEU A 195 -12.13 4.76 1.53
C LEU A 195 -12.58 6.22 1.52
N THR A 196 -13.76 6.52 0.99
CA THR A 196 -14.25 7.90 0.90
C THR A 196 -14.68 8.43 2.28
N ALA A 197 -14.89 9.74 2.35
CA ALA A 197 -15.44 10.37 3.55
C ALA A 197 -16.86 9.87 3.82
N GLY A 198 -17.22 9.62 5.08
CA GLY A 198 -18.55 9.05 5.43
C GLY A 198 -19.76 9.97 5.19
N SER A 199 -19.60 11.10 4.51
CA SER A 199 -20.73 11.91 4.05
C SER A 199 -20.31 12.75 2.85
N LYS A 200 -21.28 13.04 1.96
CA LYS A 200 -21.08 13.84 0.73
C LYS A 200 -20.01 13.25 -0.22
N ASP A 201 -19.82 11.95 -0.19
CA ASP A 201 -18.90 11.16 -1.03
C ASP A 201 -19.25 11.12 -2.54
N GLY A 202 -20.43 11.63 -2.90
CA GLY A 202 -20.91 11.61 -4.28
C GLY A 202 -21.60 10.31 -4.70
N GLY A 203 -21.98 9.45 -3.76
CA GLY A 203 -22.64 8.16 -3.98
C GLY A 203 -21.65 7.03 -4.27
N LYS A 204 -20.54 6.98 -3.52
CA LYS A 204 -19.56 5.87 -3.52
C LYS A 204 -18.82 5.83 -2.18
N ASP A 205 -18.67 4.66 -1.60
CA ASP A 205 -18.04 4.49 -0.27
C ASP A 205 -16.58 4.06 -0.39
N VAL A 206 -16.26 3.27 -1.43
CA VAL A 206 -14.90 2.77 -1.69
C VAL A 206 -14.54 2.92 -3.16
N ILE A 207 -13.31 3.35 -3.43
CA ILE A 207 -12.71 3.39 -4.76
C ILE A 207 -11.65 2.29 -4.83
N LEU A 208 -11.75 1.43 -5.84
CA LEU A 208 -10.81 0.36 -6.11
C LEU A 208 -10.06 0.65 -7.39
N GLU A 209 -8.73 0.50 -7.35
CA GLU A 209 -7.85 0.63 -8.50
C GLU A 209 -7.04 -0.65 -8.66
N CYS A 210 -6.99 -1.16 -9.90
CA CYS A 210 -6.21 -2.34 -10.25
C CYS A 210 -5.79 -2.29 -11.73
N GLU A 211 -4.88 -3.18 -12.11
CA GLU A 211 -4.49 -3.37 -13.50
C GLU A 211 -5.30 -4.51 -14.14
N VAL A 212 -5.84 -4.26 -15.33
CA VAL A 212 -6.60 -5.23 -16.14
C VAL A 212 -6.01 -5.20 -17.54
N GLU A 213 -5.48 -6.34 -18.00
CA GLU A 213 -4.86 -6.46 -19.33
C GLU A 213 -3.80 -5.37 -19.63
N GLY A 214 -2.97 -5.03 -18.63
CA GLY A 214 -1.93 -4.00 -18.77
C GLY A 214 -2.43 -2.56 -18.69
N LYS A 215 -3.70 -2.33 -18.33
CA LYS A 215 -4.31 -0.99 -18.22
C LYS A 215 -4.87 -0.75 -16.82
N GLN A 216 -4.67 0.47 -16.32
CA GLN A 216 -5.28 0.90 -15.07
C GLN A 216 -6.81 0.97 -15.21
N ALA A 217 -7.51 0.35 -14.28
CA ALA A 217 -8.95 0.32 -14.19
C ALA A 217 -9.40 0.76 -12.80
N THR A 218 -10.43 1.62 -12.76
CA THR A 218 -11.03 2.10 -11.52
C THR A 218 -12.47 1.59 -11.41
N TYR A 219 -12.80 1.04 -10.25
CA TYR A 219 -14.14 0.56 -9.90
C TYR A 219 -14.65 1.29 -8.66
N TYR A 220 -15.95 1.62 -8.66
CA TYR A 220 -16.59 2.23 -7.49
C TYR A 220 -17.45 1.23 -6.75
N VAL A 221 -17.37 1.27 -5.42
CA VAL A 221 -18.18 0.44 -4.54
C VAL A 221 -19.09 1.33 -3.71
N GLU A 222 -20.39 1.04 -3.73
CA GLU A 222 -21.36 1.60 -2.79
C GLU A 222 -21.81 0.48 -1.85
N ILE A 223 -21.96 0.79 -0.58
CA ILE A 223 -22.32 -0.12 0.49
C ILE A 223 -23.55 0.43 1.19
N LYS A 224 -24.62 -0.37 1.25
CA LYS A 224 -25.81 -0.07 2.04
C LYS A 224 -25.95 -1.02 3.21
N HIS A 225 -25.82 -0.43 4.40
CA HIS A 225 -26.05 -1.11 5.66
C HIS A 225 -26.99 -0.26 6.53
N TRP A 226 -28.26 -0.62 6.54
CA TRP A 226 -29.29 0.07 7.31
C TRP A 226 -29.81 -0.85 8.41
N ARG A 227 -29.65 -0.45 9.67
CA ARG A 227 -30.13 -1.24 10.83
C ARG A 227 -31.63 -1.49 10.85
N SER A 228 -32.41 -0.72 10.08
CA SER A 228 -33.84 -0.98 9.86
C SER A 228 -34.13 -2.21 8.99
N SER A 229 -33.11 -2.96 8.56
CA SER A 229 -33.24 -4.12 7.68
C SER A 229 -33.96 -3.80 6.36
N THR A 230 -33.79 -2.56 5.89
CA THR A 230 -34.49 -2.06 4.70
C THR A 230 -33.77 -2.53 3.44
N ARG A 231 -34.53 -3.09 2.49
CA ARG A 231 -34.02 -3.47 1.17
C ARG A 231 -33.74 -2.24 0.31
N VAL A 232 -32.71 -2.33 -0.52
CA VAL A 232 -32.31 -1.23 -1.42
C VAL A 232 -33.18 -1.22 -2.67
N GLY A 233 -33.72 -0.05 -3.01
CA GLY A 233 -34.53 0.16 -4.22
C GLY A 233 -33.74 0.69 -5.42
N ALA A 234 -34.41 0.77 -6.57
CA ALA A 234 -33.82 1.14 -7.87
C ALA A 234 -33.11 2.50 -7.87
N ASP A 235 -33.64 3.51 -7.17
CA ASP A 235 -33.07 4.86 -7.17
C ASP A 235 -31.62 4.90 -6.68
N ALA A 236 -31.28 4.11 -5.65
CA ALA A 236 -29.93 4.05 -5.12
C ALA A 236 -28.97 3.40 -6.13
N VAL A 237 -29.41 2.32 -6.77
CA VAL A 237 -28.67 1.61 -7.82
C VAL A 237 -28.39 2.54 -9.01
N MET A 238 -29.42 3.24 -9.49
CA MET A 238 -29.29 4.18 -10.60
C MET A 238 -28.38 5.36 -10.27
N LYS A 239 -28.36 5.80 -9.00
CA LYS A 239 -27.45 6.87 -8.55
C LYS A 239 -25.98 6.46 -8.72
N LEU A 240 -25.59 5.27 -8.24
CA LEU A 240 -24.20 4.80 -8.41
C LEU A 240 -23.87 4.60 -9.90
N LEU A 241 -24.77 3.97 -10.67
CA LEU A 241 -24.57 3.76 -12.10
C LEU A 241 -24.31 5.08 -12.84
N LYS A 242 -25.11 6.11 -12.54
CA LYS A 242 -24.93 7.45 -13.10
C LYS A 242 -23.53 8.01 -12.78
N VAL A 243 -23.04 7.83 -11.56
CA VAL A 243 -21.69 8.28 -11.15
C VAL A 243 -20.62 7.55 -11.96
N ILE A 244 -20.70 6.21 -12.06
CA ILE A 244 -19.75 5.39 -12.84
C ILE A 244 -19.71 5.82 -14.31
N VAL A 245 -20.88 6.03 -14.92
CA VAL A 245 -20.99 6.46 -16.33
C VAL A 245 -20.46 7.88 -16.52
N THR A 246 -20.86 8.82 -15.67
CA THR A 246 -20.47 10.24 -15.76
C THR A 246 -18.96 10.40 -15.58
N GLU A 247 -18.39 9.69 -14.62
CA GLU A 247 -16.95 9.74 -14.34
C GLU A 247 -16.13 8.76 -15.22
N LYS A 248 -16.76 8.08 -16.19
CA LYS A 248 -16.13 7.16 -17.16
C LYS A 248 -15.29 6.06 -16.51
N LYS A 249 -15.78 5.50 -15.40
CA LYS A 249 -15.11 4.42 -14.66
C LYS A 249 -15.38 3.06 -15.32
N ALA A 250 -14.50 2.10 -15.06
CA ALA A 250 -14.56 0.77 -15.67
C ALA A 250 -15.84 0.04 -15.28
N GLY A 251 -16.23 0.14 -14.01
CA GLY A 251 -17.48 -0.39 -13.51
C GLY A 251 -17.68 -0.09 -12.03
N GLY A 252 -18.50 -0.90 -11.38
CA GLY A 252 -18.68 -0.82 -9.94
C GLY A 252 -19.38 -2.01 -9.34
N LEU A 253 -19.44 -2.01 -8.00
CA LEU A 253 -20.07 -3.04 -7.18
C LEU A 253 -20.99 -2.35 -6.17
N PHE A 254 -22.26 -2.74 -6.15
CA PHE A 254 -23.21 -2.29 -5.14
C PHE A 254 -23.42 -3.42 -4.13
N LEU A 255 -23.07 -3.16 -2.88
CA LEU A 255 -23.23 -4.10 -1.77
C LEU A 255 -24.41 -3.70 -0.88
N SER A 256 -25.27 -4.66 -0.53
CA SER A 256 -26.37 -4.45 0.41
C SER A 256 -26.42 -5.57 1.44
N THR A 257 -26.19 -5.24 2.70
CA THR A 257 -26.26 -6.23 3.81
C THR A 257 -27.65 -6.81 4.05
N TYR A 258 -28.72 -6.18 3.54
CA TYR A 258 -30.10 -6.66 3.67
C TYR A 258 -30.77 -6.95 2.31
N GLY A 259 -29.97 -6.96 1.25
CA GLY A 259 -30.41 -7.24 -0.12
C GLY A 259 -31.16 -6.08 -0.79
N PHE A 260 -31.86 -6.42 -1.86
CA PHE A 260 -32.49 -5.48 -2.79
C PHE A 260 -33.99 -5.76 -2.94
N THR A 261 -34.77 -4.76 -3.33
CA THR A 261 -36.16 -4.96 -3.72
C THR A 261 -36.24 -5.72 -5.05
N GLU A 262 -37.34 -6.43 -5.31
CA GLU A 262 -37.52 -7.20 -6.55
C GLU A 262 -37.37 -6.33 -7.81
N ASN A 263 -37.84 -5.09 -7.73
CA ASN A 263 -37.77 -4.12 -8.82
C ASN A 263 -36.47 -3.30 -8.86
N ALA A 264 -35.49 -3.55 -7.98
CA ALA A 264 -34.27 -2.73 -7.87
C ALA A 264 -33.45 -2.72 -9.17
N PHE A 265 -33.62 -3.75 -10.00
CA PHE A 265 -32.84 -3.97 -11.21
C PHE A 265 -33.67 -3.91 -12.50
N GLU A 266 -34.98 -3.72 -12.42
CA GLU A 266 -35.88 -3.76 -13.60
C GLU A 266 -35.49 -2.74 -14.67
N GLN A 267 -35.01 -1.57 -14.24
CA GLN A 267 -34.66 -0.46 -15.12
C GLN A 267 -33.30 -0.60 -15.80
N LEU A 268 -32.49 -1.60 -15.42
CA LEU A 268 -31.16 -1.79 -15.98
C LEU A 268 -31.21 -2.51 -17.32
N THR A 269 -30.47 -2.00 -18.30
CA THR A 269 -30.16 -2.69 -19.55
C THR A 269 -29.10 -3.77 -19.36
N THR A 270 -28.93 -4.66 -20.33
CA THR A 270 -27.86 -5.68 -20.31
C THR A 270 -26.47 -5.06 -20.15
N ILE A 271 -26.20 -3.97 -20.87
CA ILE A 271 -24.91 -3.26 -20.81
C ILE A 271 -24.68 -2.64 -19.43
N GLU A 272 -25.73 -2.11 -18.79
CA GLU A 272 -25.60 -1.53 -17.45
C GLU A 272 -25.39 -2.61 -16.39
N ARG A 273 -26.03 -3.78 -16.54
CA ARG A 273 -25.76 -4.95 -15.68
C ARG A 273 -24.34 -5.46 -15.84
N GLU A 274 -23.75 -5.36 -17.04
CA GLU A 274 -22.34 -5.66 -17.28
C GLU A 274 -21.38 -4.66 -16.63
N LYS A 275 -21.83 -3.41 -16.42
CA LYS A 275 -21.00 -2.34 -15.85
C LYS A 275 -21.12 -2.20 -14.33
N LEU A 276 -22.27 -2.55 -13.76
CA LEU A 276 -22.53 -2.49 -12.33
C LEU A 276 -22.97 -3.86 -11.81
N ARG A 277 -22.20 -4.43 -10.88
CA ARG A 277 -22.56 -5.68 -10.18
C ARG A 277 -23.19 -5.41 -8.83
N PHE A 278 -23.84 -6.46 -8.32
CA PHE A 278 -24.58 -6.43 -7.08
C PHE A 278 -24.11 -7.57 -6.19
N GLY A 279 -24.10 -7.32 -4.89
CA GLY A 279 -23.84 -8.34 -3.89
C GLY A 279 -24.69 -8.06 -2.67
N ASP A 280 -25.30 -9.09 -2.12
CA ASP A 280 -25.98 -8.99 -0.84
C ASP A 280 -25.02 -9.36 0.32
N GLN A 281 -25.57 -9.75 1.46
CA GLN A 281 -24.81 -10.23 2.60
C GLN A 281 -23.85 -11.38 2.23
N ASP A 282 -24.28 -12.32 1.39
CA ASP A 282 -23.50 -13.51 1.07
C ASP A 282 -22.25 -13.16 0.25
N LYS A 283 -22.34 -12.15 -0.62
CA LYS A 283 -21.17 -11.62 -1.33
C LYS A 283 -20.16 -11.02 -0.36
N ILE A 284 -20.59 -10.23 0.63
CA ILE A 284 -19.71 -9.63 1.64
C ILE A 284 -19.01 -10.73 2.46
N VAL A 285 -19.76 -11.75 2.88
CA VAL A 285 -19.22 -12.90 3.61
C VAL A 285 -18.19 -13.66 2.76
N THR A 286 -18.49 -13.84 1.47
CA THR A 286 -17.59 -14.50 0.51
C THR A 286 -16.28 -13.72 0.37
N LEU A 287 -16.34 -12.40 0.22
CA LEU A 287 -15.16 -11.54 0.19
C LEU A 287 -14.31 -11.70 1.46
N CYS A 288 -14.94 -11.69 2.64
CA CYS A 288 -14.23 -11.90 3.91
C CYS A 288 -13.56 -13.27 3.97
N ARG A 289 -14.24 -14.34 3.51
CA ARG A 289 -13.67 -15.70 3.47
C ARG A 289 -12.47 -15.79 2.52
N THR A 290 -12.57 -15.17 1.34
CA THR A 290 -11.47 -15.12 0.37
C THR A 290 -10.28 -14.36 0.95
N TYR A 291 -10.52 -13.23 1.61
CA TYR A 291 -9.47 -12.46 2.30
C TYR A 291 -8.75 -13.29 3.38
N VAL A 292 -9.50 -14.03 4.21
CA VAL A 292 -8.90 -14.90 5.24
C VAL A 292 -8.04 -16.00 4.61
N LYS A 293 -8.49 -16.60 3.50
CA LYS A 293 -7.70 -17.59 2.75
C LYS A 293 -6.44 -16.96 2.17
N ALA A 294 -6.54 -15.77 1.57
CA ALA A 294 -5.41 -15.02 1.02
C ALA A 294 -4.33 -14.77 2.10
N LYS A 295 -4.73 -14.25 3.26
CA LYS A 295 -3.83 -13.97 4.39
C LYS A 295 -3.18 -15.23 4.98
N SER A 296 -3.81 -16.38 4.86
CA SER A 296 -3.23 -17.66 5.30
C SER A 296 -2.28 -18.30 4.28
N GLY A 297 -2.10 -17.69 3.11
CA GLY A 297 -1.30 -18.25 2.00
C GLY A 297 -1.96 -19.43 1.28
N ILE A 298 -3.21 -19.75 1.62
CA ILE A 298 -3.99 -20.85 1.03
C ILE A 298 -4.60 -20.44 -0.32
N TRP A 299 -4.61 -19.14 -0.62
CA TRP A 299 -5.16 -18.59 -1.85
C TRP A 299 -4.25 -17.51 -2.41
N SER A 300 -4.02 -17.57 -3.71
CA SER A 300 -3.38 -16.51 -4.48
C SER A 300 -4.45 -15.72 -5.21
N PRO A 301 -4.32 -14.38 -5.31
CA PRO A 301 -5.21 -13.58 -6.14
C PRO A 301 -5.30 -14.14 -7.56
N PRO A 302 -6.49 -14.10 -8.20
CA PRO A 302 -6.61 -14.48 -9.58
C PRO A 302 -5.71 -13.59 -10.45
N GLU A 303 -5.28 -14.10 -11.60
CA GLU A 303 -4.53 -13.29 -12.58
C GLU A 303 -5.31 -12.04 -12.97
N ASN A 304 -6.64 -12.09 -12.91
CA ASN A 304 -7.52 -10.95 -13.09
C ASN A 304 -8.30 -10.65 -11.81
N LEU A 305 -7.88 -9.62 -11.07
CA LEU A 305 -8.53 -9.16 -9.83
C LEU A 305 -10.02 -8.84 -10.02
N THR A 306 -10.46 -8.52 -11.23
CA THR A 306 -11.87 -8.23 -11.49
C THR A 306 -12.78 -9.43 -11.27
N GLU A 307 -12.28 -10.66 -11.36
CA GLU A 307 -13.03 -11.87 -11.00
C GLU A 307 -13.55 -11.80 -9.56
N VAL A 308 -12.81 -11.17 -8.63
CA VAL A 308 -13.28 -10.94 -7.26
C VAL A 308 -14.57 -10.10 -7.21
N LEU A 309 -14.68 -9.13 -8.12
CA LEU A 309 -15.85 -8.26 -8.24
C LEU A 309 -17.01 -8.96 -8.97
N PHE A 310 -16.68 -9.77 -9.98
CA PHE A 310 -17.64 -10.30 -10.94
C PHE A 310 -18.08 -11.75 -10.70
N ASP A 311 -17.38 -12.54 -9.88
CA ASP A 311 -17.75 -13.93 -9.57
C ASP A 311 -18.86 -14.04 -8.51
N GLY A 312 -19.76 -15.01 -8.68
CA GLY A 312 -20.74 -15.42 -7.67
C GLY A 312 -22.13 -14.83 -7.83
N GLU A 313 -22.75 -14.94 -9.01
CA GLU A 313 -24.19 -14.74 -9.17
C GLU A 313 -24.96 -15.71 -8.25
N ALA A 314 -25.53 -15.18 -7.17
CA ALA A 314 -26.65 -15.80 -6.48
C ALA A 314 -27.90 -14.96 -6.76
N GLY A 315 -28.82 -15.51 -7.56
CA GLY A 315 -30.21 -15.04 -7.64
C GLY A 315 -30.58 -14.25 -8.89
N GLY A 316 -30.85 -15.00 -9.97
CA GLY A 316 -32.05 -14.72 -10.77
C GLY A 316 -33.30 -15.26 -10.07
#